data_AF-A0A381Z6Z2-F1
#
_entry.id   AF-A0A381Z6Z2-F1
#
_cell.length_a   1.000
_cell.length_b   1.000
_cell.length_c   1.000
_cell.angle_alpha   90.00
_cell.angle_beta   90.00
_cell.angle_gamma   90.00
#
_symmetry.space_group_name_H-M   'P 1'
#
loop_
_entity.id
_entity.type
_entity.pdbx_description
1 polymer ?
#
loop_
_entity_poly.entity_id
_entity_poly.type
_entity_poly.pdbx_seq_one_letter_code
_entity_poly.pdbx_strand_id
1 'polypeptide(L)'
;LSYRKLPKEADMPPIFNAWLDWLPLLEDKPPNTIKAYNQGVRRVVSFAEKNPNELSPDFLNQAELTDTVRSMRSSGEMSKATLNQTLAALNSFYDFCVADGLVKEVPDIKRIRKVAKLDVPQVDPEYYRPSEIRDLYETAASQDTKHGKRVLWPERDLAMCSFFAVLGLRASELINADINWISRERLIDNDEQATWMMQVLGKGRRIRRLPLSPELVQVNEIWQKEREERFGKARPDDPLFVT
;
A
#
# COMPACT_ATOMS: atom_id res chain seq x y z
N LEU A 1 -17.42 1.56 17.93
CA LEU A 1 -16.60 0.44 18.42
C LEU A 1 -15.19 0.98 18.67
N SER A 2 -14.71 0.97 19.91
CA SER A 2 -13.34 1.38 20.21
C SER A 2 -12.39 0.33 19.63
N TYR A 3 -11.42 0.75 18.81
CA TYR A 3 -10.38 -0.16 18.33
C TYR A 3 -9.63 -0.79 19.52
N ARG A 4 -9.35 -2.10 19.46
CA ARG A 4 -8.56 -2.79 20.48
C ARG A 4 -7.17 -2.17 20.58
N LYS A 5 -6.78 -1.83 21.80
CA LYS A 5 -5.48 -1.24 22.08
C LYS A 5 -4.42 -2.34 22.07
N LEU A 6 -3.52 -2.28 21.09
CA LEU A 6 -2.41 -3.23 20.98
C LEU A 6 -1.33 -2.91 22.04
N PRO A 7 -0.61 -3.91 22.58
CA PRO A 7 0.62 -3.72 23.35
C PRO A 7 1.55 -2.74 22.65
N LYS A 8 2.31 -1.89 23.33
CA LYS A 8 3.28 -1.01 22.64
C LYS A 8 4.43 -1.85 22.11
N GLU A 9 5.09 -1.37 21.07
CA GLU A 9 6.31 -2.01 20.55
C GLU A 9 7.42 -2.10 21.61
N ALA A 10 7.55 -1.07 22.45
CA ALA A 10 8.48 -1.07 23.58
C ALA A 10 8.15 -2.12 24.67
N ASP A 11 6.93 -2.66 24.68
CA ASP A 11 6.53 -3.73 25.61
C ASP A 11 6.80 -5.12 25.03
N MET A 12 7.34 -5.21 23.79
CA MET A 12 7.64 -6.47 23.12
C MET A 12 9.08 -6.91 23.42
N PRO A 13 9.33 -8.23 23.52
CA PRO A 13 10.63 -8.76 23.93
C PRO A 13 11.69 -8.59 22.85
N PRO A 14 13.00 -8.70 23.19
CA PRO A 14 14.09 -8.54 22.24
C PRO A 14 13.99 -9.38 20.96
N ILE A 15 13.45 -10.61 21.05
CA ILE A 15 13.24 -11.49 19.89
C ILE A 15 12.30 -10.87 18.84
N PHE A 16 11.31 -10.09 19.27
CA PHE A 16 10.41 -9.39 18.36
C PHE A 16 11.15 -8.27 17.61
N ASN A 17 12.00 -7.51 18.30
CA ASN A 17 12.77 -6.44 17.68
C ASN A 17 13.83 -7.00 16.72
N ALA A 18 14.50 -8.09 17.10
CA ALA A 18 15.42 -8.82 16.22
C ALA A 18 14.72 -9.29 14.93
N TRP A 19 13.49 -9.81 15.03
CA TRP A 19 12.68 -10.14 13.86
C TRP A 19 12.36 -8.90 13.01
N LEU A 20 12.02 -7.75 13.61
CA LEU A 20 11.76 -6.53 12.85
C LEU A 20 13.00 -6.04 12.09
N ASP A 21 14.19 -6.17 12.66
CA ASP A 21 15.47 -5.86 12.01
C ASP A 21 15.80 -6.87 10.90
N TRP A 22 15.37 -8.13 11.06
CA TRP A 22 15.54 -9.20 10.09
C TRP A 22 14.70 -9.00 8.82
N LEU A 23 13.48 -8.45 8.94
CA LEU A 23 12.55 -8.24 7.81
C LEU A 23 13.12 -7.44 6.62
N PRO A 24 13.73 -6.26 6.80
CA PRO A 24 14.33 -5.52 5.68
C PRO A 24 15.62 -6.16 5.17
N LEU A 25 16.38 -6.85 6.03
CA LEU A 25 17.71 -7.38 5.69
C LEU A 25 17.66 -8.71 4.95
N LEU A 26 16.72 -9.59 5.32
CA LEU A 26 16.68 -10.97 4.84
C LEU A 26 15.40 -11.33 4.07
N GLU A 27 14.32 -10.54 4.21
CA GLU A 27 13.08 -10.71 3.43
C GLU A 27 12.79 -9.55 2.46
N ASP A 28 13.67 -8.54 2.39
CA ASP A 28 13.51 -7.32 1.59
C ASP A 28 12.12 -6.65 1.77
N LYS A 29 11.56 -6.71 2.99
CA LYS A 29 10.22 -6.16 3.24
C LYS A 29 10.25 -4.63 3.20
N PRO A 30 9.33 -3.98 2.46
CA PRO A 30 9.23 -2.53 2.48
C PRO A 30 8.64 -2.02 3.80
N PRO A 31 8.85 -0.73 4.16
CA PRO A 31 8.43 -0.15 5.44
C PRO A 31 6.94 -0.35 5.77
N ASN A 32 6.06 -0.23 4.77
CA ASN A 32 4.62 -0.43 4.97
C ASN A 32 4.27 -1.88 5.34
N THR A 33 5.01 -2.86 4.80
CA THR A 33 4.83 -4.27 5.16
C THR A 33 5.37 -4.54 6.55
N ILE A 34 6.54 -3.98 6.92
CA ILE A 34 7.11 -4.07 8.27
C ILE A 34 6.11 -3.52 9.31
N LYS A 35 5.55 -2.33 9.06
CA LYS A 35 4.53 -1.72 9.92
C LYS A 35 3.30 -2.62 10.08
N ALA A 36 2.80 -3.20 8.98
CA ALA A 36 1.67 -4.11 9.00
C ALA A 36 1.98 -5.41 9.76
N TYR A 37 3.21 -5.92 9.62
CA TYR A 37 3.68 -7.14 10.27
C TYR A 37 3.86 -6.95 11.78
N ASN A 38 4.51 -5.86 12.19
CA ASN A 38 4.60 -5.39 13.58
C ASN A 38 3.21 -5.37 14.25
N GLN A 39 2.24 -4.71 13.62
CA GLN A 39 0.86 -4.66 14.11
C GLN A 39 0.18 -6.04 14.13
N GLY A 40 0.48 -6.89 13.15
CA GLY A 40 -0.04 -8.25 13.04
C GLY A 40 0.34 -9.11 14.24
N VAL A 41 1.63 -9.23 14.54
CA VAL A 41 2.08 -10.05 15.68
C VAL A 41 1.61 -9.48 17.02
N ARG A 42 1.64 -8.15 17.21
CA ARG A 42 1.10 -7.50 18.42
C ARG A 42 -0.41 -7.74 18.58
N ARG A 43 -1.15 -7.90 17.48
CA ARG A 43 -2.56 -8.29 17.50
C ARG A 43 -2.74 -9.73 17.98
N VAL A 44 -1.90 -10.67 17.55
CA VAL A 44 -1.92 -12.05 18.07
C VAL A 44 -1.69 -12.06 19.57
N VAL A 45 -0.66 -11.35 20.05
CA VAL A 45 -0.37 -11.21 21.50
C VAL A 45 -1.55 -10.63 22.27
N SER A 46 -2.19 -9.57 21.74
CA SER A 46 -3.36 -8.95 22.38
C SER A 46 -4.58 -9.88 22.46
N PHE A 47 -4.77 -10.77 21.49
CA PHE A 47 -5.88 -11.72 21.47
C PHE A 47 -5.58 -13.03 22.21
N ALA A 48 -4.30 -13.36 22.39
CA ALA A 48 -3.87 -14.46 23.24
C ALA A 48 -4.07 -14.16 24.74
N GLU A 49 -4.25 -12.88 25.10
CA GLU A 49 -4.43 -12.42 26.49
C GLU A 49 -3.27 -12.82 27.43
N LYS A 50 -2.08 -13.02 26.86
CA LYS A 50 -0.82 -13.30 27.56
C LYS A 50 0.05 -12.05 27.63
N ASN A 51 1.05 -12.07 28.51
CA ASN A 51 1.98 -10.97 28.69
C ASN A 51 2.82 -10.74 27.41
N PRO A 52 2.87 -9.53 26.84
CA PRO A 52 3.65 -9.25 25.64
C PRO A 52 5.13 -9.63 25.75
N ASN A 53 5.73 -9.44 26.93
CA ASN A 53 7.14 -9.78 27.19
C ASN A 53 7.46 -11.28 27.13
N GLU A 54 6.43 -12.15 27.13
CA GLU A 54 6.59 -13.61 27.04
C GLU A 54 6.57 -14.11 25.59
N LEU A 55 6.41 -13.23 24.59
CA LEU A 55 6.45 -13.62 23.19
C LEU A 55 7.78 -14.33 22.89
N SER A 56 7.65 -15.56 22.44
CA SER A 56 8.70 -16.53 22.14
C SER A 56 8.16 -17.50 21.09
N PRO A 57 9.00 -18.36 20.50
CA PRO A 57 8.53 -19.34 19.52
C PRO A 57 7.45 -20.29 20.07
N ASP A 58 7.51 -20.61 21.36
CA ASP A 58 6.57 -21.51 22.06
C ASP A 58 5.40 -20.76 22.74
N PHE A 59 5.24 -19.47 22.45
CA PHE A 59 4.23 -18.60 23.08
C PHE A 59 2.79 -19.13 22.94
N LEU A 60 2.49 -19.78 21.81
CA LEU A 60 1.22 -20.47 21.57
C LEU A 60 1.49 -21.82 20.93
N ASN A 61 0.95 -22.88 21.53
CA ASN A 61 0.86 -24.16 20.84
C ASN A 61 -0.24 -24.13 19.75
N GLN A 62 -0.35 -25.20 18.97
CA GLN A 62 -1.32 -25.31 17.87
C GLN A 62 -2.77 -25.05 18.30
N ALA A 63 -3.20 -25.56 19.45
CA ALA A 63 -4.56 -25.41 19.94
C ALA A 63 -4.83 -23.98 20.40
N GLU A 64 -3.92 -23.41 21.20
CA GLU A 64 -4.02 -22.03 21.69
C GLU A 64 -4.04 -21.02 20.52
N LEU A 65 -3.21 -21.21 19.50
CA LEU A 65 -3.23 -20.35 18.31
C LEU A 65 -4.54 -20.50 17.53
N THR A 66 -5.08 -21.71 17.42
CA THR A 66 -6.37 -21.95 16.75
C THR A 66 -7.51 -21.24 17.49
N ASP A 67 -7.52 -21.30 18.82
CA ASP A 67 -8.52 -20.61 19.65
C ASP A 67 -8.36 -19.09 19.60
N THR A 68 -7.12 -18.59 19.60
CA THR A 68 -6.81 -17.17 19.42
C THR A 68 -7.38 -16.66 18.08
N VAL A 69 -7.14 -17.37 16.98
CA VAL A 69 -7.65 -16.99 15.65
C VAL A 69 -9.18 -17.08 15.59
N ARG A 70 -9.80 -18.04 16.29
CA ARG A 70 -11.26 -18.12 16.42
C ARG A 70 -11.81 -16.88 17.13
N SER A 71 -11.19 -16.47 18.24
CA SER A 71 -11.54 -15.25 18.99
C SER A 71 -11.40 -13.99 18.12
N MET A 72 -10.27 -13.86 17.41
CA MET A 72 -10.04 -12.76 16.45
C MET A 72 -11.17 -12.67 15.42
N ARG A 73 -11.60 -13.82 14.87
CA ARG A 73 -12.67 -13.87 13.87
C ARG A 73 -14.03 -13.54 14.46
N SER A 74 -14.37 -14.07 15.64
CA SER A 74 -15.68 -13.85 16.27
C SER A 74 -15.84 -12.45 16.86
N SER A 75 -14.74 -11.74 17.13
CA SER A 75 -14.77 -10.37 17.68
C SER A 75 -15.48 -9.35 16.77
N GLY A 76 -15.46 -9.58 15.45
CA GLY A 76 -15.95 -8.59 14.47
C GLY A 76 -15.10 -7.32 14.38
N GLU A 77 -13.96 -7.24 15.08
CA GLU A 77 -13.10 -6.04 15.14
C GLU A 77 -12.23 -5.85 13.89
N MET A 78 -12.12 -6.86 13.03
CA MET A 78 -11.24 -6.83 11.86
C MET A 78 -11.81 -7.61 10.67
N SER A 79 -11.43 -7.19 9.46
CA SER A 79 -11.77 -7.89 8.24
C SER A 79 -10.99 -9.20 8.09
N LYS A 80 -11.49 -10.11 7.25
CA LYS A 80 -10.75 -11.32 6.85
C LYS A 80 -9.38 -10.99 6.25
N ALA A 81 -9.27 -9.89 5.50
CA ALA A 81 -8.01 -9.44 4.92
C ALA A 81 -7.00 -9.06 6.01
N THR A 82 -7.43 -8.33 7.04
CA THR A 82 -6.59 -7.98 8.20
C THR A 82 -6.16 -9.23 8.98
N LEU A 83 -7.06 -10.20 9.16
CA LEU A 83 -6.71 -11.47 9.80
C LEU A 83 -5.70 -12.28 8.98
N ASN A 84 -5.86 -12.33 7.65
CA ASN A 84 -4.88 -12.98 6.76
C ASN A 84 -3.51 -12.31 6.78
N GLN A 85 -3.46 -10.97 6.86
CA GLN A 85 -2.21 -10.22 7.01
C GLN A 85 -1.58 -10.48 8.38
N THR A 86 -2.39 -10.56 9.44
CA THR A 86 -1.93 -10.91 10.80
C THR A 86 -1.27 -12.28 10.82
N LEU A 87 -1.90 -13.28 10.19
CA LEU A 87 -1.33 -14.62 10.08
C LEU A 87 -0.11 -14.68 9.15
N ALA A 88 0.04 -13.76 8.21
CA ALA A 88 1.23 -13.68 7.37
C ALA A 88 2.41 -13.13 8.17
N ALA A 89 2.16 -12.13 9.01
CA ALA A 89 3.13 -11.58 9.95
C ALA A 89 3.60 -12.64 10.95
N LEU A 90 2.66 -13.40 11.55
CA LEU A 90 3.01 -14.47 12.48
C LEU A 90 3.82 -15.58 11.79
N ASN A 91 3.49 -15.92 10.54
CA ASN A 91 4.30 -16.89 9.79
C ASN A 91 5.72 -16.39 9.57
N SER A 92 5.89 -15.14 9.17
CA SER A 92 7.23 -14.54 9.01
C SER A 92 8.01 -14.50 10.34
N PHE A 93 7.35 -14.24 11.46
CA PHE A 93 7.99 -14.33 12.78
C PHE A 93 8.47 -15.76 13.09
N TYR A 94 7.65 -16.78 12.79
CA TYR A 94 8.06 -18.18 12.95
C TYR A 94 9.15 -18.60 11.96
N ASP A 95 9.10 -18.13 10.72
CA ASP A 95 10.15 -18.37 9.71
C ASP A 95 11.50 -17.82 10.21
N PHE A 96 11.52 -16.63 10.81
CA PHE A 96 12.68 -16.07 11.51
C PHE A 96 13.15 -16.98 12.65
N CYS A 97 12.25 -17.41 13.55
CA CYS A 97 12.62 -18.25 14.69
C CYS A 97 13.23 -19.59 14.26
N VAL A 98 12.74 -20.18 13.17
CA VAL A 98 13.29 -21.40 12.59
C VAL A 98 14.63 -21.13 11.91
N ALA A 99 14.75 -20.05 11.14
CA ALA A 99 15.99 -19.68 10.45
C ALA A 99 17.15 -19.41 11.42
N ASP A 100 16.87 -18.77 12.56
CA ASP A 100 17.85 -18.52 13.63
C ASP A 100 18.04 -19.72 14.58
N GLY A 101 17.38 -20.86 14.31
CA GLY A 101 17.53 -22.09 15.08
C GLY A 101 16.96 -22.01 16.50
N LEU A 102 16.07 -21.04 16.78
CA LEU A 102 15.43 -20.84 18.09
C LEU A 102 14.39 -21.91 18.39
N VAL A 103 13.81 -22.53 17.35
CA VAL A 103 12.81 -23.59 17.46
C VAL A 103 12.91 -24.54 16.28
N LYS A 104 12.55 -25.81 16.49
CA LYS A 104 12.52 -26.82 15.41
C LYS A 104 11.17 -26.90 14.71
N GLU A 105 10.10 -26.74 15.46
CA GLU A 105 8.73 -26.90 14.99
C GLU A 105 7.88 -25.73 15.48
N VAL A 106 7.01 -25.23 14.61
CA VAL A 106 6.12 -24.11 14.89
C VAL A 106 4.67 -24.49 14.57
N PRO A 107 3.66 -23.83 15.16
CA PRO A 107 2.28 -24.05 14.79
C PRO A 107 2.02 -23.92 13.27
N ASP A 108 1.21 -24.82 12.73
CA ASP A 108 0.82 -24.82 11.33
C ASP A 108 -0.26 -23.77 11.05
N ILE A 109 0.20 -22.59 10.63
CA ILE A 109 -0.64 -21.48 10.21
C ILE A 109 -1.46 -21.80 8.96
N LYS A 110 -0.95 -22.64 8.04
CA LYS A 110 -1.68 -23.02 6.82
C LYS A 110 -2.92 -23.84 7.18
N ARG A 111 -2.78 -24.79 8.11
CA ARG A 111 -3.91 -25.55 8.67
C ARG A 111 -4.94 -24.63 9.34
N ILE A 112 -4.49 -23.64 10.11
CA ILE A 112 -5.40 -22.68 10.75
C ILE A 112 -6.18 -21.87 9.72
N ARG A 113 -5.52 -21.34 8.69
CA ARG A 113 -6.20 -20.61 7.60
C ARG A 113 -7.30 -21.44 6.94
N LYS A 114 -7.02 -22.72 6.70
CA LYS A 114 -7.98 -23.68 6.11
C LYS A 114 -9.19 -23.91 7.03
N VAL A 115 -8.96 -24.19 8.31
CA VAL A 115 -10.04 -24.44 9.28
C VAL A 115 -10.87 -23.18 9.52
N ALA A 116 -10.21 -22.01 9.54
CA ALA A 116 -10.87 -20.73 9.70
C ALA A 116 -11.52 -20.20 8.40
N LYS A 117 -11.54 -20.95 7.28
CA LYS A 117 -12.17 -20.55 6.01
C LYS A 117 -11.89 -19.08 5.66
N LEU A 118 -10.62 -18.68 5.76
CA LEU A 118 -10.19 -17.29 5.60
C LEU A 118 -10.06 -16.86 4.14
N ASP A 119 -10.65 -17.61 3.21
CA ASP A 119 -10.79 -17.18 1.84
C ASP A 119 -11.57 -15.86 1.82
N VAL A 120 -10.90 -14.85 1.29
CA VAL A 120 -11.49 -13.54 1.01
C VAL A 120 -12.13 -13.69 -0.36
N PRO A 121 -13.46 -13.60 -0.48
CA PRO A 121 -14.08 -13.62 -1.80
C PRO A 121 -13.46 -12.50 -2.64
N GLN A 122 -13.12 -12.80 -3.89
CA GLN A 122 -12.81 -11.74 -4.84
C GLN A 122 -14.10 -10.97 -5.07
N VAL A 123 -14.10 -9.71 -4.64
CA VAL A 123 -15.17 -8.76 -4.94
C VAL A 123 -14.74 -8.00 -6.17
N ASP A 124 -15.65 -7.82 -7.12
CA ASP A 124 -15.37 -6.96 -8.27
C ASP A 124 -15.03 -5.55 -7.77
N PRO A 125 -14.02 -4.88 -8.37
CA PRO A 125 -13.71 -3.50 -8.00
C PRO A 125 -14.94 -2.62 -8.22
N GLU A 126 -15.23 -1.76 -7.25
CA GLU A 126 -16.15 -0.66 -7.48
C GLU A 126 -15.54 0.28 -8.52
N TYR A 127 -16.38 0.80 -9.41
CA TYR A 127 -15.99 1.75 -10.45
C TYR A 127 -16.83 3.01 -10.34
N TYR A 128 -16.23 4.13 -10.70
CA TYR A 128 -16.92 5.41 -10.77
C TYR A 128 -17.80 5.48 -12.01
N ARG A 129 -19.02 6.00 -11.83
CA ARG A 129 -19.93 6.35 -12.92
C ARG A 129 -19.43 7.61 -13.64
N PRO A 130 -19.81 7.82 -14.91
CA PRO A 130 -19.42 9.03 -15.64
C PRO A 130 -19.77 10.35 -14.94
N SER A 131 -20.90 10.40 -14.21
CA SER A 131 -21.27 11.58 -13.41
C SER A 131 -20.33 11.79 -12.22
N GLU A 132 -19.95 10.72 -11.52
CA GLU A 132 -19.06 10.81 -10.36
C GLU A 132 -17.64 11.22 -10.76
N ILE A 133 -17.16 10.76 -11.93
CA ILE A 133 -15.90 11.24 -12.51
C ILE A 133 -15.98 12.72 -12.87
N ARG A 134 -17.10 13.18 -13.42
CA ARG A 134 -17.31 14.60 -13.73
C ARG A 134 -17.26 15.43 -12.46
N ASP A 135 -18.02 15.03 -11.43
CA ASP A 135 -18.06 15.73 -10.14
C ASP A 135 -16.67 15.78 -9.49
N LEU A 136 -15.89 14.69 -9.60
CA LEU A 136 -14.50 14.64 -9.14
C LEU A 136 -13.63 15.68 -9.86
N TYR A 137 -13.70 15.76 -11.19
CA TYR A 137 -12.92 16.71 -11.97
C TYR A 137 -13.35 18.17 -11.72
N GLU A 138 -14.65 18.43 -11.62
CA GLU A 138 -15.18 19.76 -11.27
C GLU A 138 -14.71 20.19 -9.88
N THR A 139 -14.71 19.27 -8.92
CA THR A 139 -14.21 19.54 -7.57
C THR A 139 -12.70 19.80 -7.57
N ALA A 140 -11.91 19.00 -8.30
CA ALA A 140 -10.46 19.16 -8.39
C ALA A 140 -10.07 20.48 -9.07
N ALA A 141 -10.83 20.91 -10.09
CA ALA A 141 -10.62 22.17 -10.79
C ALA A 141 -11.17 23.40 -10.03
N SER A 142 -11.90 23.20 -8.93
CA SER A 142 -12.54 24.28 -8.20
C SER A 142 -11.57 25.05 -7.30
N GLN A 143 -11.64 26.38 -7.35
CA GLN A 143 -10.99 27.28 -6.39
C GLN A 143 -11.84 27.51 -5.13
N ASP A 144 -13.04 26.91 -5.07
CA ASP A 144 -13.98 27.12 -3.97
C ASP A 144 -13.53 26.40 -2.68
N THR A 145 -13.14 27.17 -1.67
CA THR A 145 -12.65 26.66 -0.38
C THR A 145 -13.76 26.38 0.64
N LYS A 146 -15.04 26.38 0.25
CA LYS A 146 -16.20 26.25 1.16
C LYS A 146 -16.15 25.07 2.16
N HIS A 147 -15.38 24.01 1.89
CA HIS A 147 -15.28 22.82 2.74
C HIS A 147 -14.04 22.76 3.65
N GLY A 148 -13.35 23.89 3.87
CA GLY A 148 -12.44 24.02 5.02
C GLY A 148 -11.04 23.41 4.90
N LYS A 149 -10.65 22.85 3.74
CA LYS A 149 -9.23 22.66 3.38
C LYS A 149 -8.96 22.94 1.89
N ARG A 150 -7.92 23.76 1.70
CA ARG A 150 -7.28 24.29 0.48
C ARG A 150 -7.07 23.26 -0.64
N VAL A 151 -7.85 23.33 -1.72
CA VAL A 151 -7.27 23.04 -3.04
C VAL A 151 -6.16 24.06 -3.23
N LEU A 152 -4.90 23.61 -3.20
CA LEU A 152 -3.76 24.53 -3.29
C LEU A 152 -3.58 24.97 -4.74
N TRP A 153 -3.63 24.01 -5.66
CA TRP A 153 -3.35 24.20 -7.09
C TRP A 153 -4.38 23.36 -7.89
N PRO A 154 -5.51 23.96 -8.30
CA PRO A 154 -6.58 23.25 -9.00
C PRO A 154 -6.12 22.52 -10.26
N GLU A 155 -5.19 23.10 -11.01
CA GLU A 155 -4.63 22.52 -12.23
C GLU A 155 -3.79 21.27 -11.90
N ARG A 156 -3.02 21.30 -10.81
CA ARG A 156 -2.32 20.10 -10.29
C ARG A 156 -3.32 19.01 -9.98
N ASP A 157 -4.32 19.33 -9.17
CA ASP A 157 -5.25 18.36 -8.62
C ASP A 157 -6.10 17.75 -9.73
N LEU A 158 -6.55 18.57 -10.70
CA LEU A 158 -7.25 18.11 -11.90
C LEU A 158 -6.37 17.17 -12.74
N ALA A 159 -5.10 17.51 -12.96
CA ALA A 159 -4.18 16.66 -13.70
C ALA A 159 -3.95 15.33 -12.95
N MET A 160 -3.73 15.36 -11.64
CA MET A 160 -3.56 14.15 -10.83
C MET A 160 -4.81 13.25 -10.86
N CYS A 161 -6.00 13.83 -10.64
CA CYS A 161 -7.27 13.10 -10.71
C CYS A 161 -7.50 12.48 -12.08
N SER A 162 -7.17 13.21 -13.15
CA SER A 162 -7.28 12.72 -14.53
C SER A 162 -6.34 11.53 -14.78
N PHE A 163 -5.08 11.62 -14.32
CA PHE A 163 -4.11 10.52 -14.41
C PHE A 163 -4.59 9.28 -13.64
N PHE A 164 -5.12 9.45 -12.43
CA PHE A 164 -5.65 8.32 -11.66
C PHE A 164 -6.83 7.65 -12.34
N ALA A 165 -7.81 8.42 -12.78
CA ALA A 165 -9.04 7.91 -13.36
C ALA A 165 -8.81 7.23 -14.73
N VAL A 166 -7.92 7.78 -15.57
CA VAL A 166 -7.70 7.26 -16.93
C VAL A 166 -6.63 6.17 -16.98
N LEU A 167 -5.54 6.30 -16.23
CA LEU A 167 -4.40 5.37 -16.31
C LEU A 167 -4.44 4.26 -15.24
N GLY A 168 -5.34 4.35 -14.25
CA GLY A 168 -5.46 3.34 -13.19
C GLY A 168 -4.21 3.22 -12.32
N LEU A 169 -3.48 4.32 -12.12
CA LEU A 169 -2.24 4.34 -11.34
C LEU A 169 -2.52 4.19 -9.84
N ARG A 170 -1.60 3.55 -9.12
CA ARG A 170 -1.58 3.68 -7.67
C ARG A 170 -1.13 5.08 -7.28
N ALA A 171 -1.60 5.60 -6.15
CA ALA A 171 -1.14 6.87 -5.60
C ALA A 171 0.40 6.95 -5.53
N SER A 172 1.05 5.89 -5.03
CA SER A 172 2.51 5.80 -4.94
C SER A 172 3.22 5.78 -6.31
N GLU A 173 2.53 5.36 -7.38
CA GLU A 173 3.12 5.34 -8.72
C GLU A 173 3.13 6.76 -9.32
N LEU A 174 2.09 7.57 -9.06
CA LEU A 174 2.01 8.95 -9.57
C LEU A 174 2.88 9.94 -8.79
N ILE A 175 2.88 9.87 -7.46
CA ILE A 175 3.63 10.85 -6.63
C ILE A 175 5.15 10.69 -6.73
N ASN A 176 5.64 9.54 -7.19
CA ASN A 176 7.05 9.27 -7.42
C ASN A 176 7.42 9.32 -8.91
N ALA A 177 6.53 9.82 -9.77
CA ALA A 177 6.84 10.00 -11.18
C ALA A 177 7.67 11.26 -11.38
N ASP A 178 8.70 11.16 -12.23
CA ASP A 178 9.52 12.29 -12.63
C ASP A 178 9.05 12.86 -13.97
N ILE A 179 9.46 14.07 -14.29
CA ILE A 179 9.06 14.74 -15.53
C ILE A 179 9.47 13.95 -16.77
N ASN A 180 10.68 13.37 -16.77
CA ASN A 180 11.18 12.56 -17.88
C ASN A 180 10.47 11.21 -18.06
N TRP A 181 9.52 10.86 -17.18
CA TRP A 181 8.71 9.66 -17.38
C TRP A 181 7.63 9.89 -18.44
N ILE A 182 7.31 11.14 -18.80
CA ILE A 182 6.44 11.47 -19.92
C ILE A 182 7.30 11.80 -21.13
N SER A 183 7.18 11.00 -22.20
CA SER A 183 7.95 11.21 -23.42
C SER A 183 7.16 10.82 -24.66
N ARG A 184 7.57 11.32 -25.83
CA ARG A 184 7.04 10.86 -27.12
C ARG A 184 7.82 9.64 -27.57
N GLU A 185 7.12 8.55 -27.80
CA GLU A 185 7.73 7.29 -28.24
C GLU A 185 7.07 6.80 -29.54
N ARG A 186 7.87 6.13 -30.38
CA ARG A 186 7.35 5.37 -31.53
C ARG A 186 7.10 3.95 -31.09
N LEU A 187 5.87 3.47 -31.30
CA LEU A 187 5.48 2.11 -30.91
C LEU A 187 5.83 1.07 -31.98
N ILE A 188 6.00 1.50 -33.24
CA ILE A 188 6.36 0.68 -34.39
C ILE A 188 7.36 1.49 -35.24
N ASP A 189 8.41 0.85 -35.76
CA ASP A 189 9.48 1.52 -36.52
C ASP A 189 8.97 2.27 -37.77
N ASN A 190 7.80 1.88 -38.29
CA ASN A 190 7.14 2.44 -39.48
C ASN A 190 5.95 3.36 -39.17
N ASP A 191 5.70 3.69 -37.89
CA ASP A 191 4.67 4.67 -37.54
C ASP A 191 5.25 6.09 -37.63
N GLU A 192 4.60 6.94 -38.43
CA GLU A 192 5.02 8.34 -38.60
C GLU A 192 4.70 9.20 -37.37
N GLN A 193 3.83 8.72 -36.45
CA GLN A 193 3.36 9.50 -35.31
C GLN A 193 3.88 8.94 -33.98
N ALA A 194 4.74 9.72 -33.32
CA ALA A 194 5.13 9.42 -31.94
C ALA A 194 3.98 9.73 -30.99
N THR A 195 3.60 8.75 -30.16
CA THR A 195 2.54 8.89 -29.16
C THR A 195 3.15 9.28 -27.81
N TRP A 196 2.44 10.10 -27.03
CA TRP A 196 2.85 10.38 -25.66
C TRP A 196 2.68 9.15 -24.78
N MET A 197 3.75 8.76 -24.11
CA MET A 197 3.80 7.62 -23.21
C MET A 197 4.23 8.08 -21.82
N MET A 198 3.65 7.47 -20.80
CA MET A 198 4.11 7.56 -19.42
C MET A 198 4.79 6.24 -19.01
N GLN A 199 6.04 6.33 -18.58
CA GLN A 199 6.72 5.26 -17.87
C GLN A 199 6.15 5.14 -16.45
N VAL A 200 5.90 3.91 -15.99
CA VAL A 200 5.43 3.65 -14.63
C VAL A 200 6.26 2.53 -14.00
N LEU A 201 6.86 2.81 -12.85
CA LEU A 201 7.56 1.82 -12.03
C LEU A 201 6.57 1.12 -11.08
N GLY A 202 6.20 -0.11 -11.42
CA GLY A 202 5.28 -0.94 -10.64
C GLY A 202 5.95 -1.81 -9.57
N LYS A 203 5.14 -2.64 -8.91
CA LYS A 203 5.61 -3.61 -7.90
C LYS A 203 6.72 -4.51 -8.46
N GLY A 204 7.77 -4.71 -7.65
CA GLY A 204 8.94 -5.49 -8.04
C GLY A 204 9.86 -4.76 -9.02
N ARG A 205 9.81 -3.42 -9.05
CA ARG A 205 10.60 -2.56 -9.94
C ARG A 205 10.38 -2.84 -11.43
N ARG A 206 9.20 -3.38 -11.79
CA ARG A 206 8.84 -3.66 -13.18
C ARG A 206 8.34 -2.38 -13.84
N ILE A 207 8.91 -2.06 -14.99
CA ILE A 207 8.53 -0.89 -15.78
C ILE A 207 7.43 -1.27 -16.76
N ARG A 208 6.38 -0.45 -16.84
CA ARG A 208 5.36 -0.51 -17.90
C ARG A 208 5.22 0.86 -18.55
N ARG A 209 4.78 0.90 -19.81
CA ARG A 209 4.53 2.13 -20.56
C ARG A 209 3.03 2.25 -20.84
N LEU A 210 2.46 3.40 -20.53
CA LEU A 210 1.04 3.68 -20.69
C LEU A 210 0.84 4.82 -21.69
N PRO A 211 0.02 4.65 -22.74
CA PRO A 211 -0.27 5.73 -23.66
C PRO A 211 -1.08 6.83 -22.97
N LEU A 212 -0.77 8.09 -23.27
CA LEU A 212 -1.52 9.26 -22.81
C LEU A 212 -2.48 9.70 -23.91
N SER A 213 -3.74 9.91 -23.53
CA SER A 213 -4.70 10.55 -24.44
C SER A 213 -4.36 12.02 -24.65
N PRO A 214 -4.85 12.66 -25.73
CA PRO A 214 -4.66 14.09 -25.95
C PRO A 214 -5.12 14.96 -24.76
N GLU A 215 -6.23 14.57 -24.12
CA GLU A 215 -6.77 15.26 -22.94
C GLU A 215 -5.83 15.16 -21.73
N LEU A 216 -5.21 13.99 -21.51
CA LEU A 216 -4.22 13.81 -20.44
C LEU A 216 -2.96 14.65 -20.67
N VAL A 217 -2.50 14.72 -21.93
CA VAL A 217 -1.37 15.57 -22.31
C VAL A 217 -1.71 17.03 -22.04
N GLN A 218 -2.90 17.47 -22.45
CA GLN A 218 -3.36 18.84 -22.26
C GLN A 218 -3.43 19.23 -20.77
N VAL A 219 -4.06 18.42 -19.91
CA VAL A 219 -4.15 18.76 -18.47
C VAL A 219 -2.77 18.74 -17.80
N ASN A 220 -1.86 17.87 -18.24
CA ASN A 220 -0.48 17.88 -17.76
C ASN A 220 0.25 19.14 -18.22
N GLU A 221 0.13 19.56 -19.49
CA GLU A 221 0.76 20.79 -19.99
C GLU A 221 0.29 22.03 -19.23
N ILE A 222 -1.01 22.13 -18.90
CA ILE A 222 -1.57 23.22 -18.08
C ILE A 222 -0.90 23.22 -16.69
N TRP A 223 -0.83 22.07 -16.04
CA TRP A 223 -0.15 21.95 -14.74
C TRP A 223 1.34 22.29 -14.83
N GLN A 224 2.08 21.77 -15.81
CA GLN A 224 3.52 22.03 -15.93
C GLN A 224 3.81 23.52 -16.18
N LYS A 225 2.93 24.22 -16.91
CA LYS A 225 3.03 25.67 -17.09
C LYS A 225 2.88 26.41 -15.76
N GLU A 226 1.84 26.13 -14.99
CA GLU A 226 1.65 26.76 -13.68
C GLU A 226 2.79 26.40 -12.71
N ARG A 227 3.25 25.15 -12.73
CA ARG A 227 4.41 24.68 -11.95
C ARG A 227 5.66 25.50 -12.29
N GLU A 228 5.93 25.75 -13.58
CA GLU A 228 7.08 26.56 -14.01
C GLU A 228 6.93 28.03 -13.57
N GLU A 229 5.74 28.61 -13.67
CA GLU A 229 5.46 29.97 -13.18
C GLU A 229 5.70 30.11 -11.67
N ARG A 230 5.41 29.06 -10.88
CA ARG A 230 5.53 29.07 -9.42
C ARG A 230 6.93 28.70 -8.91
N PHE A 231 7.56 27.69 -9.52
CA PHE A 231 8.77 27.05 -9.00
C PHE A 231 9.97 27.17 -9.94
N GLY A 232 9.79 27.81 -11.11
CA GLY A 232 10.79 27.88 -12.16
C GLY A 232 10.87 26.62 -13.01
N LYS A 233 11.75 26.69 -14.01
CA LYS A 233 11.92 25.61 -15.00
C LYS A 233 12.36 24.31 -14.33
N ALA A 234 11.62 23.26 -14.60
CA ALA A 234 11.89 21.94 -14.06
C ALA A 234 13.03 21.22 -14.80
N ARG A 235 13.72 20.35 -14.08
CA ARG A 235 14.71 19.41 -14.63
C ARG A 235 14.06 18.06 -14.92
N PRO A 236 14.67 17.24 -15.80
CA PRO A 236 14.11 15.94 -16.19
C PRO A 236 13.84 14.99 -15.01
N ASP A 237 14.67 15.04 -13.97
CA ASP A 237 14.63 14.22 -12.75
C ASP A 237 13.83 14.86 -11.61
N ASP A 238 13.21 16.03 -11.84
CA ASP A 238 12.34 16.62 -10.83
C ASP A 238 10.97 15.91 -10.82
N PRO A 239 10.26 15.90 -9.68
CA PRO A 239 8.92 15.32 -9.59
C PRO A 239 7.94 15.96 -10.59
N LEU A 240 7.16 15.10 -11.24
CA LEU A 240 6.09 15.46 -12.16
C LEU A 240 5.00 16.29 -11.45
N PHE A 241 4.67 15.90 -10.22
CA PHE A 241 3.74 16.60 -9.33
C PHE A 241 4.44 17.00 -8.04
N VAL A 242 4.35 18.28 -7.68
CA VAL A 242 4.85 18.81 -6.41
C VAL A 242 3.74 18.65 -5.36
N THR A 243 4.08 18.17 -4.16
CA THR A 243 3.12 17.91 -3.07
C THR A 243 3.28 18.85 -1.89
#